data_AF-A0A945VUN1-F1
#
_entry.id   AF-A0A945VUN1-F1
#
_cell.length_a   1.000
_cell.length_b   1.000
_cell.length_c   1.000
_cell.angle_alpha   90.00
_cell.angle_beta   90.00
_cell.angle_gamma   90.00
#
_symmetry.space_group_name_H-M   'P 1'
#
loop_
_entity.id
_entity.type
_entity.pdbx_description
1 polymer ?
#
loop_
_entity_poly.entity_id
_entity_poly.type
_entity_poly.pdbx_seq_one_letter_code
_entity_poly.pdbx_strand_id
1 'polypeptide(L)'
;MEINRNTIIKNLVKKYPQTMAVFREYNLVVAGGVRGPNEPLAFFAKAHDVDYDEIVEKLKVAIEKGIDENAEEIELVEDKVYSKFFKTALLMALTIGVAVGAIILTYIGSKHSFHSAVHSLVQTHGHAQLFGWVGLCIIGFAYYIVPRVKNVELKYRELTTVCFYLMVTGTVLRILVQPYANKITSVLLP
;
A
#
# COMPACT_ATOMS: atom_id res chain seq x y z
N MET A 1 -14.05 29.72 8.95
CA MET A 1 -13.46 29.01 7.80
C MET A 1 -14.60 28.43 7.00
N GLU A 2 -14.62 28.61 5.69
CA GLU A 2 -15.69 28.04 4.86
C GLU A 2 -15.41 26.54 4.66
N ILE A 3 -16.25 25.69 5.25
CA ILE A 3 -16.20 24.24 5.00
C ILE A 3 -16.87 24.00 3.65
N ASN A 4 -16.10 23.54 2.69
CA ASN A 4 -16.58 23.16 1.35
C ASN A 4 -16.29 21.69 1.03
N ARG A 5 -16.75 21.23 -0.14
CA ARG A 5 -16.66 19.84 -0.60
C ARG A 5 -15.24 19.29 -0.68
N ASN A 6 -14.25 20.16 -0.91
CA ASN A 6 -12.84 19.82 -1.06
C ASN A 6 -12.05 19.93 0.26
N THR A 7 -12.72 20.29 1.36
CA THR A 7 -12.07 20.37 2.68
C THR A 7 -11.49 19.02 3.06
N ILE A 8 -10.17 18.95 3.25
CA ILE A 8 -9.50 17.72 3.71
C ILE A 8 -9.80 17.52 5.19
N ILE A 9 -10.40 16.37 5.54
CA ILE A 9 -10.85 16.06 6.90
C ILE A 9 -9.71 16.17 7.91
N LYS A 10 -8.54 15.63 7.59
CA LYS A 10 -7.36 15.70 8.47
C LYS A 10 -6.92 17.14 8.79
N ASN A 11 -6.98 18.03 7.80
CA ASN A 11 -6.65 19.44 8.01
C ASN A 11 -7.71 20.15 8.85
N LEU A 12 -8.99 19.80 8.66
CA LEU A 12 -10.09 20.31 9.46
C LEU A 12 -9.95 19.90 10.92
N VAL A 13 -9.72 18.61 11.18
CA VAL A 13 -9.51 18.03 12.51
C VAL A 13 -8.29 18.62 13.19
N LYS A 14 -7.16 18.74 12.47
CA LYS A 14 -5.94 19.34 13.02
C LYS A 14 -6.15 20.80 13.45
N LYS A 15 -6.99 21.53 12.73
CA LYS A 15 -7.30 22.93 13.02
C LYS A 15 -8.40 23.10 14.08
N TYR A 16 -9.34 22.17 14.12
CA TYR A 16 -10.50 22.16 15.01
C TYR A 16 -10.69 20.75 15.60
N PRO A 17 -9.92 20.35 16.63
CA PRO A 17 -9.93 18.99 17.19
C PRO A 17 -11.32 18.50 17.61
N GLN A 18 -12.18 19.41 18.07
CA GLN A 18 -13.56 19.12 18.48
C GLN A 18 -14.44 18.55 17.36
N THR A 19 -14.08 18.76 16.10
CA THR A 19 -14.81 18.18 14.95
C THR A 19 -14.70 16.65 14.89
N MET A 20 -13.75 16.04 15.60
CA MET A 20 -13.61 14.57 15.69
C MET A 20 -14.82 13.88 16.30
N ALA A 21 -15.52 14.53 17.25
CA ALA A 21 -16.71 13.97 17.85
C ALA A 21 -17.80 13.72 16.80
N VAL A 22 -17.97 14.66 15.85
CA VAL A 22 -18.94 14.56 14.76
C VAL A 22 -18.61 13.35 13.86
N PHE A 23 -17.34 13.15 13.49
CA PHE A 23 -16.95 12.00 12.67
C PHE A 23 -17.14 10.66 13.41
N ARG A 24 -16.97 10.63 14.74
CA ARG A 24 -17.23 9.44 15.57
C ARG A 24 -18.72 9.06 15.61
N GLU A 25 -19.65 10.02 15.60
CA GLU A 25 -21.10 9.74 15.60
C GLU A 25 -21.52 8.82 14.45
N TYR A 26 -20.88 8.97 13.30
CA TYR A 26 -21.17 8.15 12.12
C TYR A 26 -20.46 6.78 12.16
N ASN A 27 -19.79 6.41 13.27
CA ASN A 27 -18.83 5.29 13.39
C ASN A 27 -17.61 5.41 12.45
N LEU A 28 -17.27 6.64 12.07
CA LEU A 28 -16.28 6.92 11.03
C LEU A 28 -15.00 7.45 11.68
N VAL A 29 -14.23 6.54 12.27
CA VAL A 29 -12.88 6.86 12.74
C VAL A 29 -11.95 6.96 11.52
N VAL A 30 -12.04 8.07 10.77
CA VAL A 30 -11.12 8.47 9.67
C VAL A 30 -10.56 7.25 8.93
N ALA A 31 -11.41 6.50 8.23
CA ALA A 31 -11.10 5.26 7.48
C ALA A 31 -9.68 4.70 7.70
N GLY A 32 -9.41 4.11 8.87
CA GLY A 32 -8.05 3.69 9.30
C GLY A 32 -7.48 4.44 10.53
N GLY A 33 -8.32 5.10 11.32
CA GLY A 33 -7.90 5.75 12.56
C GLY A 33 -7.02 6.98 12.34
N VAL A 34 -6.07 7.18 13.24
CA VAL A 34 -5.07 8.26 13.21
C VAL A 34 -4.31 8.32 11.86
N ARG A 35 -4.28 7.18 11.15
CA ARG A 35 -3.55 6.92 9.91
C ARG A 35 -4.43 6.80 8.66
N GLY A 36 -5.68 7.23 8.72
CA GLY A 36 -6.60 7.25 7.57
C GLY A 36 -6.12 8.09 6.37
N PRO A 37 -6.81 8.06 5.22
CA PRO A 37 -6.43 8.83 4.05
C PRO A 37 -6.62 10.36 4.23
N ASN A 38 -5.94 11.16 3.42
CA ASN A 38 -6.23 12.59 3.26
C ASN A 38 -7.43 12.76 2.32
N GLU A 39 -8.64 12.46 2.81
CA GLU A 39 -9.84 12.49 1.99
C GLU A 39 -10.60 13.83 2.04
N PRO A 40 -11.20 14.28 0.92
CA PRO A 40 -12.14 15.39 0.91
C PRO A 40 -13.46 15.06 1.62
N LEU A 41 -14.06 16.05 2.28
CA LEU A 41 -15.32 15.90 3.00
C LEU A 41 -16.48 15.38 2.12
N ALA A 42 -16.56 15.81 0.85
CA ALA A 42 -17.60 15.30 -0.05
C ALA A 42 -17.39 13.85 -0.48
N PHE A 43 -16.13 13.41 -0.60
CA PHE A 43 -15.83 12.01 -0.88
C PHE A 43 -16.23 11.14 0.31
N PHE A 44 -15.89 11.59 1.52
CA PHE A 44 -16.29 10.94 2.76
C PHE A 44 -17.81 10.82 2.91
N ALA A 45 -18.54 11.93 2.73
CA ALA A 45 -20.01 11.94 2.82
C ALA A 45 -20.62 10.90 1.86
N LYS A 46 -20.15 10.89 0.59
CA LYS A 46 -20.60 9.92 -0.41
C LYS A 46 -20.22 8.48 -0.07
N ALA A 47 -18.98 8.23 0.38
CA ALA A 47 -18.47 6.89 0.66
C ALA A 47 -19.15 6.23 1.86
N HIS A 48 -19.68 7.04 2.78
CA HIS A 48 -20.32 6.59 4.02
C HIS A 48 -21.83 6.80 4.07
N ASP A 49 -22.44 7.18 2.93
CA ASP A 49 -23.89 7.44 2.82
C ASP A 49 -24.40 8.45 3.87
N VAL A 50 -23.60 9.50 4.08
CA VAL A 50 -23.93 10.62 4.98
C VAL A 50 -24.30 11.84 4.15
N ASP A 51 -25.38 12.53 4.53
CA ASP A 51 -25.76 13.78 3.87
C ASP A 51 -24.67 14.85 4.07
N TYR A 52 -24.24 15.45 2.97
CA TYR A 52 -23.14 16.40 2.98
C TYR A 52 -23.52 17.70 3.72
N ASP A 53 -24.74 18.19 3.58
CA ASP A 53 -25.16 19.45 4.19
C ASP A 53 -25.38 19.26 5.69
N GLU A 54 -25.96 18.13 6.11
CA GLU A 54 -26.12 17.75 7.52
C GLU A 54 -24.78 17.69 8.26
N ILE A 55 -23.79 16.97 7.70
CA ILE A 55 -22.48 16.86 8.36
C ILE A 55 -21.76 18.21 8.42
N VAL A 56 -21.90 19.07 7.40
CA VAL A 56 -21.32 20.42 7.41
C VAL A 56 -21.95 21.28 8.51
N GLU A 57 -23.26 21.20 8.71
CA GLU A 57 -23.95 21.91 9.78
C GLU A 57 -23.46 21.46 11.15
N LYS A 58 -23.40 20.14 11.41
CA LYS A 58 -22.85 19.60 12.66
C LYS A 58 -21.40 20.03 12.90
N LEU A 59 -20.56 20.03 11.86
CA LEU A 59 -19.18 20.48 11.96
C LEU A 59 -19.08 21.97 12.32
N LYS A 60 -19.94 22.82 11.77
CA LYS A 60 -20.01 24.25 12.13
C LYS A 60 -20.42 24.44 13.59
N VAL A 61 -21.47 23.75 14.02
CA VAL A 61 -21.95 23.77 15.41
C VAL A 61 -20.85 23.31 16.38
N ALA A 62 -20.13 22.24 16.05
CA ALA A 62 -19.00 21.77 16.85
C ALA A 62 -17.88 22.83 16.93
N ILE A 63 -17.56 23.50 15.83
CA ILE A 63 -16.55 24.57 15.82
C ILE A 63 -16.97 25.74 16.72
N GLU A 64 -18.24 26.15 16.66
CA GLU A 64 -18.80 27.24 17.48
C GLU A 64 -18.82 26.91 18.97
N LYS A 65 -19.15 25.66 19.32
CA LYS A 65 -19.16 25.17 20.72
C LYS A 65 -17.76 25.19 21.36
N GLY A 66 -16.70 25.18 20.56
CA GLY A 66 -15.31 25.19 21.03
C GLY A 66 -14.79 23.81 21.42
N ILE A 67 -13.57 23.78 21.97
CA ILE A 67 -12.91 22.54 22.40
C ILE A 67 -13.60 22.04 23.67
N ASP A 68 -14.21 20.86 23.61
CA ASP A 68 -14.73 20.15 24.79
C ASP A 68 -13.56 19.82 25.73
N GLU A 69 -13.76 19.92 27.04
CA GLU A 69 -12.79 19.55 28.07
C GLU A 69 -12.36 18.07 27.94
N ASN A 70 -13.17 17.25 27.28
CA ASN A 70 -12.93 15.84 26.98
C ASN A 70 -12.40 15.59 25.55
N ALA A 71 -12.03 16.63 24.80
CA ALA A 71 -11.54 16.47 23.44
C ALA A 71 -10.14 15.82 23.45
N GLU A 72 -10.07 14.56 23.04
CA GLU A 72 -8.79 13.87 22.83
C GLU A 72 -7.99 14.53 21.70
N GLU A 73 -6.75 14.92 22.00
CA GLU A 73 -5.81 15.38 20.99
C GLU A 73 -5.33 14.17 20.17
N ILE A 74 -5.79 14.04 18.93
CA ILE A 74 -5.40 12.95 18.02
C ILE A 74 -4.28 13.44 17.12
N GLU A 75 -3.06 12.95 17.35
CA GLU A 75 -1.90 13.25 16.48
C GLU A 75 -1.99 12.48 15.17
N LEU A 76 -2.57 13.07 14.12
CA LEU A 76 -2.72 12.43 12.81
C LEU A 76 -1.35 12.07 12.18
N VAL A 77 -1.11 10.78 11.96
CA VAL A 77 0.12 10.26 11.35
C VAL A 77 -0.15 9.82 9.92
N GLU A 78 0.78 10.05 9.00
CA GLU A 78 0.68 9.54 7.63
C GLU A 78 1.07 8.05 7.57
N ASP A 79 0.26 7.22 6.92
CA ASP A 79 0.60 5.80 6.73
C ASP A 79 1.47 5.60 5.49
N LYS A 80 2.74 5.20 5.69
CA LYS A 80 3.68 4.93 4.59
C LYS A 80 4.12 3.48 4.48
N VAL A 81 3.50 2.55 5.20
CA VAL A 81 3.94 1.14 5.20
C VAL A 81 3.93 0.54 3.80
N TYR A 82 2.87 0.78 3.03
CA TYR A 82 2.74 0.28 1.67
C TYR A 82 3.80 0.84 0.72
N SER A 83 4.33 2.03 1.00
CA SER A 83 5.18 2.78 0.07
C SER A 83 6.46 2.01 -0.29
N LYS A 84 7.11 1.38 0.70
CA LYS A 84 8.33 0.59 0.45
C LYS A 84 8.05 -0.62 -0.45
N PHE A 85 6.93 -1.30 -0.24
CA PHE A 85 6.54 -2.45 -1.07
C PHE A 85 6.30 -2.02 -2.52
N PHE A 86 5.53 -0.96 -2.76
CA PHE A 86 5.28 -0.47 -4.11
C PHE A 86 6.52 0.06 -4.82
N LYS A 87 7.37 0.83 -4.12
CA LYS A 87 8.63 1.33 -4.69
C LYS A 87 9.56 0.19 -5.09
N THR A 88 9.72 -0.81 -4.21
CA THR A 88 10.54 -1.99 -4.52
C THR A 88 9.90 -2.85 -5.61
N ALA A 89 8.57 -2.99 -5.62
CA ALA A 89 7.86 -3.70 -6.68
C ALA A 89 8.10 -3.09 -8.05
N LEU A 90 8.02 -1.75 -8.14
CA LEU A 90 8.29 -1.02 -9.38
C LEU A 90 9.76 -1.15 -9.78
N LEU A 91 10.69 -1.06 -8.83
CA LEU A 91 12.11 -1.28 -9.09
C LEU A 91 12.36 -2.69 -9.66
N MET A 92 11.83 -3.73 -9.01
CA MET A 92 11.96 -5.13 -9.46
C MET A 92 11.35 -5.36 -10.83
N ALA A 93 10.17 -4.77 -11.08
CA ALA A 93 9.50 -4.82 -12.37
C ALA A 93 10.34 -4.19 -13.47
N LEU A 94 10.75 -2.93 -13.30
CA LEU A 94 11.41 -2.15 -14.35
C LEU A 94 12.88 -2.55 -14.57
N THR A 95 13.52 -3.16 -13.58
CA THR A 95 14.89 -3.66 -13.70
C THR A 95 14.89 -5.11 -14.17
N ILE A 96 15.04 -6.06 -13.25
CA ILE A 96 15.24 -7.48 -13.55
C ILE A 96 14.03 -8.07 -14.28
N GLY A 97 12.81 -7.68 -13.92
CA GLY A 97 11.59 -8.17 -14.56
C GLY A 97 11.56 -7.85 -16.06
N VAL A 98 11.41 -6.58 -16.43
CA VAL A 98 11.20 -6.16 -17.81
C VAL A 98 12.47 -6.30 -18.64
N ALA A 99 13.65 -5.97 -18.11
CA ALA A 99 14.89 -6.05 -18.90
C ALA A 99 15.22 -7.50 -19.28
N VAL A 100 15.18 -8.45 -18.33
CA VAL A 100 15.42 -9.86 -18.64
C VAL A 100 14.34 -10.41 -19.55
N GLY A 101 13.08 -10.01 -19.34
CA GLY A 101 11.97 -10.39 -20.23
C GLY A 101 12.18 -9.93 -21.67
N ALA A 102 12.58 -8.67 -21.87
CA ALA A 102 12.89 -8.12 -23.17
C ALA A 102 14.05 -8.88 -23.85
N ILE A 103 15.13 -9.16 -23.12
CA ILE A 103 16.27 -9.94 -23.63
C ILE A 103 15.82 -11.33 -24.09
N ILE A 104 15.03 -12.04 -23.28
CA ILE A 104 14.50 -13.37 -23.63
C ILE A 104 13.65 -13.29 -24.90
N LEU A 105 12.73 -12.33 -24.99
CA LEU A 105 11.85 -12.17 -26.14
C LEU A 105 12.62 -11.80 -27.42
N THR A 106 13.59 -10.90 -27.33
CA THR A 106 14.47 -10.56 -28.46
C THR A 106 15.25 -11.80 -28.93
N TYR A 107 15.76 -12.60 -28.01
CA TYR A 107 16.49 -13.84 -28.34
C TYR A 107 15.58 -14.86 -29.03
N ILE A 108 14.39 -15.10 -28.49
CA ILE A 108 13.36 -15.97 -29.10
C ILE A 108 13.02 -15.49 -30.51
N GLY A 109 12.80 -14.18 -30.68
CA GLY A 109 12.49 -13.57 -31.97
C GLY A 109 13.61 -13.76 -32.99
N SER A 110 14.86 -13.52 -32.59
CA SER A 110 16.03 -13.72 -33.45
C SER A 110 16.23 -15.18 -33.88
N LYS A 111 15.86 -16.14 -33.03
CA LYS A 111 15.95 -17.57 -33.33
C LYS A 111 14.71 -18.15 -34.01
N HIS A 112 13.65 -17.35 -34.18
CA HIS A 112 12.35 -17.80 -34.70
C HIS A 112 11.83 -19.08 -34.03
N SER A 113 12.16 -19.29 -32.74
CA SER A 113 11.83 -20.51 -32.02
C SER A 113 11.66 -20.24 -30.54
N PHE A 114 10.48 -20.56 -30.02
CA PHE A 114 10.17 -20.44 -28.60
C PHE A 114 11.03 -21.36 -27.73
N HIS A 115 11.40 -22.53 -28.27
CA HIS A 115 12.24 -23.52 -27.58
C HIS A 115 13.69 -23.05 -27.39
N SER A 116 14.09 -21.94 -28.02
CA SER A 116 15.42 -21.37 -27.81
C SER A 116 15.55 -20.69 -26.43
N ALA A 117 14.44 -20.41 -25.75
CA ALA A 117 14.44 -19.74 -24.47
C ALA A 117 15.27 -20.49 -23.40
N VAL A 118 16.20 -19.79 -22.76
CA VAL A 118 16.99 -20.35 -21.67
C VAL A 118 16.09 -20.51 -20.44
N HIS A 119 15.72 -21.75 -20.11
CA HIS A 119 14.77 -22.04 -19.03
C HIS A 119 15.11 -21.40 -17.69
N SER A 120 16.39 -21.37 -17.30
CA SER A 120 16.80 -20.72 -16.05
C SER A 120 16.52 -19.21 -16.06
N LEU A 121 16.77 -18.53 -17.17
CA LEU A 121 16.44 -17.11 -17.34
C LEU A 121 14.93 -16.86 -17.36
N VAL A 122 14.15 -17.73 -17.99
CA VAL A 122 12.68 -17.67 -17.96
C VAL A 122 12.16 -17.78 -16.53
N GLN A 123 12.71 -18.69 -15.74
CA GLN A 123 12.35 -18.84 -14.32
C GLN A 123 12.79 -17.62 -13.49
N THR A 124 13.99 -17.08 -13.72
CA THR A 124 14.46 -15.85 -13.06
C THR A 124 13.53 -14.67 -13.36
N HIS A 125 13.19 -14.45 -14.63
CA HIS A 125 12.24 -13.43 -15.06
C HIS A 125 10.87 -13.62 -14.40
N GLY A 126 10.32 -14.83 -14.46
CA GLY A 126 9.02 -15.15 -13.88
C GLY A 126 8.95 -14.91 -12.38
N HIS A 127 9.98 -15.32 -11.62
CA HIS A 127 10.06 -15.05 -10.18
C HIS A 127 10.17 -13.55 -9.86
N ALA A 128 10.96 -12.81 -10.64
CA ALA A 128 11.07 -11.36 -10.48
C ALA A 128 9.73 -10.64 -10.73
N GLN A 129 8.97 -11.04 -11.75
CA GLN A 129 7.67 -10.46 -12.04
C GLN A 129 6.59 -10.90 -11.04
N LEU A 130 6.53 -12.19 -10.69
CA LEU A 130 5.46 -12.70 -9.84
C LEU A 130 5.65 -12.29 -8.37
N PHE A 131 6.80 -12.58 -7.76
CA PHE A 131 7.01 -12.30 -6.34
C PHE A 131 7.62 -10.91 -6.12
N GLY A 132 8.53 -10.49 -7.01
CA GLY A 132 9.17 -9.19 -6.93
C GLY A 132 8.26 -8.02 -7.30
N TRP A 133 7.38 -8.17 -8.29
CA TRP A 133 6.43 -7.11 -8.67
C TRP A 133 5.02 -7.36 -8.13
N VAL A 134 4.31 -8.34 -8.67
CA VAL A 134 2.88 -8.56 -8.34
C VAL A 134 2.69 -8.86 -6.86
N GLY A 135 3.50 -9.75 -6.29
CA GLY A 135 3.45 -10.14 -4.89
C GLY A 135 3.70 -8.97 -3.94
N LEU A 136 4.77 -8.20 -4.15
CA LEU A 136 5.04 -7.01 -3.34
C LEU A 136 3.93 -5.95 -3.49
N CYS A 137 3.39 -5.73 -4.70
CA CYS A 137 2.25 -4.83 -4.90
C CYS A 137 1.02 -5.29 -4.09
N ILE A 138 0.67 -6.58 -4.14
CA ILE A 138 -0.46 -7.14 -3.39
C ILE A 138 -0.27 -6.95 -1.89
N ILE A 139 0.91 -7.26 -1.36
CA ILE A 139 1.21 -7.11 0.07
C ILE A 139 1.13 -5.64 0.49
N GLY A 140 1.74 -4.74 -0.28
CA GLY A 140 1.68 -3.30 -0.03
C GLY A 140 0.25 -2.78 -0.05
N PHE A 141 -0.53 -3.18 -1.05
CA PHE A 141 -1.95 -2.83 -1.15
C PHE A 141 -2.76 -3.38 0.03
N ALA A 142 -2.52 -4.62 0.44
CA ALA A 142 -3.20 -5.24 1.59
C ALA A 142 -2.94 -4.46 2.88
N TYR A 143 -1.69 -4.07 3.15
CA TYR A 143 -1.35 -3.22 4.30
C TYR A 143 -1.97 -1.83 4.23
N TYR A 144 -2.27 -1.32 3.04
CA TYR A 144 -3.02 -0.09 2.87
C TYR A 144 -4.53 -0.30 3.09
N ILE A 145 -5.16 -1.24 2.38
CA ILE A 145 -6.63 -1.31 2.33
C ILE A 145 -7.26 -2.00 3.53
N VAL A 146 -6.66 -3.08 4.05
CA VAL A 146 -7.29 -3.92 5.09
C VAL A 146 -7.53 -3.15 6.39
N PRO A 147 -6.54 -2.40 6.93
CA PRO A 147 -6.76 -1.59 8.16
C PRO A 147 -7.86 -0.56 7.98
N ARG A 148 -8.00 0.00 6.77
CA ARG A 148 -8.98 1.05 6.45
C ARG A 148 -10.39 0.48 6.34
N VAL A 149 -10.55 -0.65 5.64
CA VAL A 149 -11.84 -1.36 5.53
C VAL A 149 -12.31 -1.91 6.87
N LYS A 150 -11.38 -2.39 7.70
CA LYS A 150 -11.70 -2.89 9.04
C LYS A 150 -11.79 -1.81 10.11
N ASN A 151 -11.46 -0.56 9.76
CA ASN A 151 -11.39 0.57 10.67
C ASN A 151 -10.59 0.27 11.96
N VAL A 152 -9.43 -0.39 11.80
CA VAL A 152 -8.52 -0.75 12.89
C VAL A 152 -7.09 -0.38 12.51
N GLU A 153 -6.26 -0.10 13.51
CA GLU A 153 -4.82 0.03 13.28
C GLU A 153 -4.12 -1.33 13.17
N LEU A 154 -2.99 -1.36 12.47
CA LEU A 154 -2.10 -2.52 12.45
C LEU A 154 -1.42 -2.68 13.82
N LYS A 155 -1.86 -3.67 14.60
CA LYS A 155 -1.34 -3.94 15.96
C LYS A 155 0.19 -4.13 16.02
N TYR A 156 0.77 -4.80 15.02
CA TYR A 156 2.22 -5.10 14.98
C TYR A 156 2.86 -4.55 13.70
N ARG A 157 2.96 -3.22 13.58
CA ARG A 157 3.55 -2.57 12.39
C ARG A 157 4.98 -2.99 12.09
N GLU A 158 5.79 -3.28 13.11
CA GLU A 158 7.19 -3.68 12.90
C GLU A 158 7.33 -4.99 12.12
N LEU A 159 6.36 -5.91 12.25
CA LEU A 159 6.34 -7.16 11.49
C LEU A 159 6.18 -6.93 9.98
N THR A 160 5.61 -5.79 9.56
CA THR A 160 5.55 -5.43 8.13
C THR A 160 6.94 -5.18 7.55
N THR A 161 7.88 -4.71 8.35
CA THR A 161 9.28 -4.52 7.96
C THR A 161 10.01 -5.86 7.89
N VAL A 162 9.76 -6.76 8.83
CA VAL A 162 10.30 -8.13 8.79
C VAL A 162 9.78 -8.87 7.55
N CYS A 163 8.48 -8.83 7.30
CA CYS A 163 7.83 -9.40 6.10
C CYS A 163 8.48 -8.85 4.81
N PHE A 164 8.66 -7.53 4.74
CA PHE A 164 9.31 -6.89 3.59
C PHE A 164 10.70 -7.48 3.31
N TYR A 165 11.57 -7.52 4.33
CA TYR A 165 12.93 -8.02 4.14
C TYR A 165 12.96 -9.51 3.82
N LEU A 166 12.12 -10.34 4.44
CA LEU A 166 12.03 -11.76 4.11
C LEU A 166 11.61 -11.98 2.66
N MET A 167 10.59 -11.25 2.19
CA MET A 167 10.09 -11.34 0.81
C MET A 167 11.14 -10.87 -0.21
N VAL A 168 11.77 -9.73 0.04
CA VAL A 168 12.80 -9.18 -0.87
C VAL A 168 14.03 -10.07 -0.90
N THR A 169 14.56 -10.46 0.26
CA THR A 169 15.74 -11.33 0.34
C THR A 169 15.48 -12.68 -0.32
N GLY A 170 14.34 -13.32 -0.05
CA GLY A 170 13.98 -14.58 -0.69
C GLY A 170 13.87 -14.47 -2.22
N THR A 171 13.27 -13.39 -2.71
CA THR A 171 13.14 -13.12 -4.15
C THR A 171 14.50 -12.87 -4.81
N VAL A 172 15.34 -12.05 -4.19
CA VAL A 172 16.70 -11.75 -4.70
C VAL A 172 17.57 -13.02 -4.68
N LEU A 173 17.53 -13.79 -3.60
CA LEU A 173 18.26 -15.05 -3.51
C LEU A 173 17.82 -16.02 -4.61
N ARG A 174 16.51 -16.16 -4.84
CA ARG A 174 15.97 -16.99 -5.92
C ARG A 174 16.50 -16.53 -7.28
N ILE A 175 16.45 -15.23 -7.56
CA ILE A 175 16.93 -14.64 -8.83
C ILE A 175 18.42 -14.91 -9.06
N LEU A 176 19.25 -14.74 -8.02
CA LEU A 176 20.70 -14.91 -8.11
C LEU A 176 21.13 -16.37 -8.21
N VAL A 177 20.43 -17.28 -7.52
CA VAL A 177 20.79 -18.70 -7.47
C VAL A 177 20.20 -19.49 -8.64
N GLN A 178 19.05 -19.09 -9.19
CA GLN A 178 18.35 -19.81 -10.27
C GLN A 178 19.23 -20.14 -11.49
N PRO A 179 20.13 -19.27 -11.98
CA PRO A 179 21.04 -19.61 -13.08
C PRO A 179 22.01 -20.78 -12.77
N TYR A 180 22.31 -21.02 -11.49
CA TYR A 180 23.26 -22.04 -11.03
C TYR A 180 22.57 -23.34 -10.60
N ALA A 181 21.24 -23.40 -10.62
CA ALA A 181 20.47 -24.52 -10.06
C ALA A 181 20.95 -25.88 -10.57
N ASN A 182 21.22 -26.01 -11.87
CA ASN A 182 21.65 -27.27 -12.49
C ASN A 182 23.08 -27.70 -12.11
N LYS A 183 23.95 -26.77 -11.73
CA LYS A 183 25.32 -27.09 -11.26
C LYS A 183 25.35 -27.48 -9.78
N ILE A 184 24.43 -26.95 -8.99
CA ILE A 184 24.33 -27.23 -7.55
C ILE A 184 23.69 -28.60 -7.33
N THR A 185 22.64 -28.95 -8.09
CA THR A 185 22.01 -30.28 -7.99
C THR A 185 22.97 -31.41 -8.36
N SER A 186 23.83 -31.24 -9.37
CA SER A 186 24.83 -32.25 -9.75
C SER A 186 25.93 -32.48 -8.68
N VAL A 187 26.08 -31.58 -7.71
CA VAL A 187 27.04 -31.73 -6.60
C VAL A 187 26.40 -32.44 -5.40
N LEU A 188 25.12 -32.17 -5.14
CA LEU A 188 24.38 -32.73 -3.99
C LEU A 188 23.74 -34.09 -4.27
N LEU A 189 23.37 -34.34 -5.52
CA LEU A 189 22.78 -35.59 -6.01
C LEU A 189 23.57 -36.02 -7.26
N PRO A 190 24.76 -36.64 -7.07
CA PRO A 190 25.51 -37.21 -8.18
C PRO A 190 24.79 -38.41 -8.83
#